data_AF-A0A4Y9PXL7-F1
#
_entry.id   AF-A0A4Y9PXL7-F1
#
_cell.length_a   1.000
_cell.length_b   1.000
_cell.length_c   1.000
_cell.angle_alpha   90.00
_cell.angle_beta   90.00
_cell.angle_gamma   90.00
#
_symmetry.space_group_name_H-M   'P 1'
#
loop_
_entity.id
_entity.type
_entity.pdbx_description
1 polymer ?
#
loop_
_entity_poly.entity_id
_entity_poly.type
_entity_poly.pdbx_seq_one_letter_code
_entity_poly.pdbx_strand_id
1 'polypeptide(L)'
;MTSEAWYTVRPISDRQVFTGQHENSPFTAGWSDTIDLLERELAELAAEHVVLEVDVAERAIRVDGMLRADARATSPAVRVAFDSRHGPLQYATDRYVRPSWRRDGMQQDWQHNVRAIALGLEALRKVDRYGITKRGEQYAGWKALPAGESAIAMPAAMTVEQAARFIIDQADSIDPGTGAMLVDATTRLGLYRRAAKRLHPDNGGDAVLFQQLQDARQLLDAENGPAAHG
;
A
#
# COMPACT_ATOMS: atom_id res chain seq x y z
N MET A 1 3.67 -10.51 22.27
CA MET A 1 4.44 -10.00 21.12
C MET A 1 3.44 -9.67 20.02
N THR A 2 3.06 -8.40 19.89
CA THR A 2 2.26 -7.93 18.75
C THR A 2 3.18 -7.92 17.54
N SER A 3 2.94 -8.85 16.61
CA SER A 3 3.58 -8.82 15.30
C SER A 3 3.23 -7.49 14.64
N GLU A 4 4.24 -6.76 14.17
CA GLU A 4 4.04 -5.62 13.28
C GLU A 4 3.32 -6.10 12.02
N ALA A 5 2.37 -5.32 11.52
CA ALA A 5 1.60 -5.70 10.33
C ALA A 5 2.51 -5.59 9.10
N TRP A 6 2.68 -6.68 8.35
CA TRP A 6 3.54 -6.73 7.16
C TRP A 6 2.93 -6.05 5.92
N TYR A 7 1.69 -5.55 6.03
CA TYR A 7 0.99 -4.77 5.01
C TYR A 7 0.24 -3.60 5.63
N THR A 8 -0.08 -2.62 4.79
CA THR A 8 -0.99 -1.52 5.13
C THR A 8 -2.23 -1.56 4.24
N VAL A 9 -3.35 -1.07 4.74
CA VAL A 9 -4.60 -0.95 3.98
C VAL A 9 -4.78 0.50 3.54
N ARG A 10 -5.22 0.70 2.29
CA ARG A 10 -5.60 2.00 1.73
C ARG A 10 -6.95 1.91 1.00
N PRO A 11 -7.65 3.03 0.76
CA PRO A 11 -8.76 3.04 -0.17
C PRO A 11 -8.29 2.75 -1.59
N ILE A 12 -9.18 2.23 -2.43
CA ILE A 12 -8.92 2.06 -3.86
C ILE A 12 -8.65 3.41 -4.52
N SER A 13 -7.49 3.54 -5.15
CA SER A 13 -7.02 4.77 -5.78
C SER A 13 -7.66 5.03 -7.15
N ASP A 14 -7.88 3.97 -7.93
CA ASP A 14 -8.60 4.04 -9.21
C ASP A 14 -9.41 2.77 -9.47
N ARG A 15 -10.49 2.91 -10.25
CA ARG A 15 -11.40 1.81 -10.55
C ARG A 15 -11.30 1.25 -11.97
N GLN A 16 -10.33 1.69 -12.78
CA GLN A 16 -10.32 1.40 -14.22
C GLN A 16 -10.17 -0.10 -14.52
N VAL A 17 -9.48 -0.82 -13.65
CA VAL A 17 -9.20 -2.26 -13.80
C VAL A 17 -10.34 -3.18 -13.37
N PHE A 18 -11.37 -2.65 -12.69
CA PHE A 18 -12.46 -3.44 -12.14
C PHE A 18 -13.66 -3.46 -13.09
N THR A 19 -14.30 -4.62 -13.20
CA THR A 19 -15.33 -4.86 -14.22
C THR A 19 -16.75 -4.67 -13.70
N GLY A 20 -16.94 -4.76 -12.39
CA GLY A 20 -18.25 -4.82 -11.73
C GLY A 20 -19.00 -6.14 -11.99
N GLN A 21 -18.39 -7.11 -12.67
CA GLN A 21 -19.01 -8.41 -12.94
C GLN A 21 -18.59 -9.41 -11.88
N HIS A 22 -19.59 -9.87 -11.12
CA HIS A 22 -19.36 -10.68 -9.92
C HIS A 22 -19.86 -12.12 -10.09
N GLU A 23 -19.10 -13.05 -9.53
CA GLU A 23 -19.39 -14.48 -9.47
C GLU A 23 -19.28 -14.99 -8.03
N ASN A 24 -20.04 -16.04 -7.73
CA ASN A 24 -19.98 -16.72 -6.44
C ASN A 24 -18.59 -17.31 -6.21
N SER A 25 -17.96 -16.95 -5.09
CA SER A 25 -16.65 -17.47 -4.70
C SER A 25 -16.68 -19.00 -4.52
N PRO A 26 -15.77 -19.75 -5.17
CA PRO A 26 -15.61 -21.17 -4.89
C PRO A 26 -14.88 -21.42 -3.56
N PHE A 27 -14.11 -20.45 -3.04
CA PHE A 27 -13.19 -20.63 -1.91
C PHE A 27 -13.88 -20.82 -0.56
N THR A 28 -13.47 -21.86 0.18
CA THR A 28 -13.96 -22.19 1.53
C THR A 28 -12.99 -21.84 2.66
N ALA A 29 -11.81 -21.30 2.33
CA ALA A 29 -10.76 -20.96 3.30
C ALA A 29 -11.20 -19.82 4.24
N GLY A 30 -10.63 -19.82 5.46
CA GLY A 30 -10.80 -18.73 6.42
C GLY A 30 -9.97 -17.49 6.06
N TRP A 31 -10.25 -16.38 6.74
CA TRP A 31 -9.48 -15.14 6.55
C TRP A 31 -8.01 -15.29 7.00
N SER A 32 -7.76 -15.93 8.14
CA SER A 32 -6.40 -16.17 8.62
C SER A 32 -5.60 -17.02 7.62
N ASP A 33 -6.15 -18.13 7.14
CA ASP A 33 -5.49 -18.98 6.12
C ASP A 33 -5.16 -18.19 4.84
N THR A 34 -6.00 -17.20 4.51
CA THR A 34 -5.82 -16.36 3.33
C THR A 34 -4.66 -15.39 3.52
N ILE A 35 -4.57 -14.76 4.69
CA ILE A 35 -3.47 -13.87 5.06
C ILE A 35 -2.16 -14.65 5.18
N ASP A 36 -2.16 -15.80 5.83
CA ASP A 36 -0.97 -16.66 5.99
C ASP A 36 -0.42 -17.12 4.63
N LEU A 37 -1.33 -17.48 3.70
CA LEU A 37 -0.93 -17.78 2.33
C LEU A 37 -0.35 -16.54 1.65
N LEU A 38 -1.06 -15.41 1.67
CA LEU A 38 -0.62 -14.21 0.97
C LEU A 38 0.75 -13.76 1.47
N GLU A 39 0.96 -13.72 2.79
CA GLU A 39 2.25 -13.41 3.42
C GLU A 39 3.36 -14.31 2.91
N ARG A 40 3.12 -15.62 2.92
CA ARG A 40 4.11 -16.59 2.42
C ARG A 40 4.45 -16.35 0.95
N GLU A 41 3.45 -16.17 0.09
CA GLU A 41 3.70 -15.99 -1.35
C GLU A 41 4.37 -14.65 -1.65
N LEU A 42 4.11 -13.60 -0.86
CA LEU A 42 4.79 -12.31 -0.95
C LEU A 42 6.24 -12.39 -0.45
N ALA A 43 6.51 -13.11 0.64
CA ALA A 43 7.86 -13.35 1.14
C ALA A 43 8.74 -14.07 0.09
N GLU A 44 8.18 -15.02 -0.65
CA GLU A 44 8.87 -15.72 -1.74
C GLU A 44 9.28 -14.79 -2.91
N LEU A 45 8.62 -13.64 -3.03
CA LEU A 45 8.93 -12.59 -4.02
C LEU A 45 9.86 -11.51 -3.46
N ALA A 46 10.29 -11.63 -2.19
CA ALA A 46 10.96 -10.57 -1.44
C ALA A 46 10.13 -9.27 -1.50
N ALA A 47 8.84 -9.39 -1.19
CA ALA A 47 7.93 -8.26 -1.27
C ALA A 47 8.22 -7.21 -0.19
N GLU A 48 8.24 -5.95 -0.58
CA GLU A 48 8.37 -4.78 0.29
C GLU A 48 7.24 -3.78 -0.01
N HIS A 49 6.99 -2.87 0.93
CA HIS A 49 5.96 -1.83 0.81
C HIS A 49 4.59 -2.37 0.40
N VAL A 50 4.12 -3.44 1.05
CA VAL A 50 2.87 -4.09 0.67
C VAL A 50 1.67 -3.22 1.02
N VAL A 51 0.90 -2.86 0.00
CA VAL A 51 -0.34 -2.10 0.11
C VAL A 51 -1.50 -2.96 -0.36
N LEU A 52 -2.49 -3.11 0.51
CA LEU A 52 -3.78 -3.72 0.21
C LEU A 52 -4.82 -2.60 0.03
N GLU A 53 -5.22 -2.33 -1.20
CA GLU A 53 -6.32 -1.41 -1.47
C GLU A 53 -7.66 -2.12 -1.41
N VAL A 54 -8.59 -1.57 -0.61
CA VAL A 54 -9.97 -2.06 -0.44
C VAL A 54 -10.93 -0.89 -0.60
N ASP A 55 -12.13 -1.15 -1.12
CA ASP A 55 -13.15 -0.11 -1.36
C ASP A 55 -13.83 0.39 -0.07
N VAL A 56 -13.05 0.99 0.82
CA VAL A 56 -13.50 1.57 2.09
C VAL A 56 -13.26 3.07 2.11
N ALA A 57 -14.01 3.78 2.96
CA ALA A 57 -13.69 5.17 3.27
C ALA A 57 -12.44 5.26 4.16
N GLU A 58 -11.65 6.32 4.00
CA GLU A 58 -10.43 6.58 4.80
C GLU A 58 -10.66 6.43 6.32
N ARG A 59 -11.79 6.94 6.83
CA ARG A 59 -12.17 6.84 8.25
C ARG A 59 -12.29 5.41 8.79
N ALA A 60 -12.46 4.42 7.90
CA ALA A 60 -12.59 3.01 8.24
C ALA A 60 -11.22 2.34 8.47
N ILE A 61 -10.13 3.06 8.18
CA ILE A 61 -8.76 2.65 8.42
C ILE A 61 -8.30 3.23 9.77
N ARG A 62 -7.56 2.44 10.52
CA ARG A 62 -6.98 2.80 11.81
C ARG A 62 -5.64 3.51 11.61
N VAL A 63 -5.15 4.17 12.65
CA VAL A 63 -3.84 4.85 12.64
C VAL A 63 -2.69 3.87 12.37
N ASP A 64 -2.86 2.59 12.71
CA ASP A 64 -1.90 1.51 12.43
C ASP A 64 -2.00 0.95 10.99
N GLY A 65 -2.79 1.57 10.12
CA GLY A 65 -2.94 1.17 8.72
C GLY A 65 -3.87 -0.03 8.50
N MET A 66 -4.54 -0.55 9.54
CA MET A 66 -5.43 -1.71 9.42
C MET A 66 -6.91 -1.30 9.35
N LEU A 67 -7.75 -2.13 8.74
CA LEU A 67 -9.20 -1.92 8.77
C LEU A 67 -9.74 -2.04 10.19
N ARG A 68 -10.68 -1.15 10.53
CA ARG A 68 -11.51 -1.32 11.73
C ARG A 68 -12.35 -2.60 11.60
N ALA A 69 -12.64 -3.24 12.73
CA ALA A 69 -13.39 -4.49 12.76
C ALA A 69 -14.83 -4.36 12.20
N ASP A 70 -15.42 -3.17 12.29
CA ASP A 70 -16.74 -2.82 11.77
C ASP A 70 -16.71 -2.25 10.35
N ALA A 71 -15.52 -2.06 9.76
CA ALA A 71 -15.37 -1.54 8.41
C ALA A 71 -16.08 -2.46 7.39
N ARG A 72 -16.84 -1.84 6.50
CA ARG A 72 -17.52 -2.50 5.40
C ARG A 72 -17.04 -1.90 4.09
N ALA A 73 -16.53 -2.77 3.21
CA ALA A 73 -16.21 -2.36 1.85
C ALA A 73 -17.49 -2.13 1.04
N THR A 74 -17.48 -1.12 0.20
CA THR A 74 -18.60 -0.74 -0.67
C THR A 74 -18.73 -1.70 -1.86
N SER A 75 -17.63 -2.32 -2.27
CA SER A 75 -17.61 -3.29 -3.36
C SER A 75 -16.61 -4.42 -3.06
N PRO A 76 -16.64 -5.53 -3.81
CA PRO A 76 -15.71 -6.64 -3.63
C PRO A 76 -14.30 -6.35 -4.18
N ALA A 77 -14.09 -5.19 -4.79
CA ALA A 77 -12.84 -4.83 -5.44
C ALA A 77 -11.67 -4.80 -4.45
N VAL A 78 -10.56 -5.39 -4.88
CA VAL A 78 -9.29 -5.41 -4.14
C VAL A 78 -8.13 -5.23 -5.11
N ARG A 79 -7.10 -4.52 -4.66
CA ARG A 79 -5.80 -4.47 -5.30
C ARG A 79 -4.70 -4.70 -4.27
N VAL A 80 -3.69 -5.48 -4.66
CA VAL A 80 -2.46 -5.71 -3.88
C VAL A 80 -1.31 -5.17 -4.72
N ALA A 81 -0.60 -4.18 -4.17
CA ALA A 81 0.57 -3.56 -4.78
C ALA A 81 1.77 -3.72 -3.85
N PHE A 82 2.95 -4.00 -4.41
CA PHE A 82 4.18 -4.20 -3.64
C PHE A 82 5.41 -4.08 -4.54
N ASP A 83 6.54 -3.73 -3.94
CA ASP A 83 7.85 -3.86 -4.57
C ASP A 83 8.33 -5.30 -4.45
N SER A 84 9.05 -5.82 -5.45
CA SER A 84 9.56 -7.19 -5.44
C SER A 84 10.92 -7.28 -6.11
N ARG A 85 11.58 -8.45 -6.01
CA ARG A 85 12.81 -8.74 -6.78
C ARG A 85 12.65 -8.63 -8.31
N HIS A 86 11.41 -8.58 -8.81
CA HIS A 86 11.08 -8.44 -10.23
C HIS A 86 10.66 -7.01 -10.63
N GLY A 87 10.72 -6.06 -9.68
CA GLY A 87 10.20 -4.69 -9.80
C GLY A 87 8.82 -4.54 -9.13
N PRO A 88 8.20 -3.36 -9.23
CA PRO A 88 6.88 -3.10 -8.67
C PRO A 88 5.81 -3.94 -9.39
N LEU A 89 4.98 -4.64 -8.61
CA LEU A 89 3.92 -5.50 -9.09
C LEU A 89 2.57 -5.06 -8.53
N GLN A 90 1.53 -5.22 -9.36
CA GLN A 90 0.15 -4.94 -8.97
C GLN A 90 -0.79 -6.04 -9.45
N TYR A 91 -1.65 -6.52 -8.55
CA TYR A 91 -2.71 -7.47 -8.85
C TYR A 91 -4.03 -6.91 -8.37
N ALA A 92 -5.04 -6.92 -9.23
CA ALA A 92 -6.36 -6.39 -8.91
C ALA A 92 -7.44 -7.34 -9.41
N THR A 93 -8.50 -7.51 -8.61
CA THR A 93 -9.69 -8.26 -9.01
C THR A 93 -10.90 -7.88 -8.16
N ASP A 94 -12.08 -7.91 -8.78
CA ASP A 94 -13.38 -7.69 -8.15
C ASP A 94 -14.36 -8.83 -8.48
N ARG A 95 -13.84 -9.95 -9.00
CA ARG A 95 -14.66 -11.02 -9.57
C ARG A 95 -15.50 -11.75 -8.54
N TYR A 96 -14.98 -12.02 -7.34
CA TYR A 96 -15.60 -12.95 -6.42
C TYR A 96 -16.39 -12.27 -5.31
N VAL A 97 -17.61 -12.73 -5.09
CA VAL A 97 -18.48 -12.35 -3.96
C VAL A 97 -18.85 -13.58 -3.14
N ARG A 98 -19.18 -13.38 -1.86
CA ARG A 98 -19.59 -14.47 -0.99
C ARG A 98 -20.96 -15.03 -1.45
N PRO A 99 -21.10 -16.35 -1.64
CA PRO A 99 -22.40 -16.93 -1.91
C PRO A 99 -23.36 -16.72 -0.73
N SER A 100 -24.58 -16.25 -0.99
CA SER A 100 -25.56 -15.92 0.06
C SER A 100 -25.93 -17.09 0.97
N TRP A 101 -25.84 -18.33 0.45
CA TRP A 101 -26.13 -19.55 1.20
C TRP A 101 -24.98 -20.02 2.10
N ARG A 102 -23.75 -19.52 1.88
CA ARG A 102 -22.55 -19.97 2.60
C ARG A 102 -22.37 -19.18 3.89
N ARG A 103 -22.17 -19.87 5.03
CA ARG A 103 -22.01 -19.24 6.36
C ARG A 103 -20.61 -19.38 6.96
N ASP A 104 -19.81 -20.26 6.38
CA ASP A 104 -18.44 -20.58 6.74
C ASP A 104 -17.42 -19.81 5.89
N GLY A 105 -16.19 -19.70 6.41
CA GLY A 105 -15.04 -19.11 5.73
C GLY A 105 -14.93 -17.60 5.89
N MET A 106 -14.46 -16.94 4.85
CA MET A 106 -14.37 -15.47 4.76
C MET A 106 -15.77 -14.83 4.74
N GLN A 107 -15.91 -13.73 5.46
CA GLN A 107 -17.22 -13.13 5.72
C GLN A 107 -17.51 -11.90 4.86
N GLN A 108 -16.48 -11.26 4.28
CA GLN A 108 -16.62 -10.08 3.43
C GLN A 108 -16.23 -10.41 1.99
N ASP A 109 -16.95 -9.87 1.01
CA ASP A 109 -16.75 -10.19 -0.41
C ASP A 109 -15.31 -9.91 -0.88
N TRP A 110 -14.74 -8.78 -0.48
CA TRP A 110 -13.38 -8.39 -0.84
C TRP A 110 -12.32 -9.41 -0.38
N GLN A 111 -12.54 -10.11 0.73
CA GLN A 111 -11.61 -11.13 1.23
C GLN A 111 -11.47 -12.30 0.24
N HIS A 112 -12.53 -12.64 -0.49
CA HIS A 112 -12.48 -13.66 -1.53
C HIS A 112 -11.60 -13.26 -2.72
N ASN A 113 -11.53 -11.97 -3.03
CA ASN A 113 -10.63 -11.44 -4.06
C ASN A 113 -9.17 -11.37 -3.61
N VAL A 114 -8.91 -11.10 -2.32
CA VAL A 114 -7.56 -11.28 -1.73
C VAL A 114 -7.12 -12.74 -1.88
N ARG A 115 -8.01 -13.70 -1.55
CA ARG A 115 -7.72 -15.13 -1.71
C ARG A 115 -7.39 -15.50 -3.16
N ALA A 116 -8.13 -14.94 -4.12
CA ALA A 116 -7.89 -15.16 -5.54
C ALA A 116 -6.50 -14.67 -5.96
N ILE A 117 -6.09 -13.47 -5.50
CA ILE A 117 -4.74 -12.93 -5.74
C ILE A 117 -3.68 -13.86 -5.13
N ALA A 118 -3.86 -14.29 -3.87
CA ALA A 118 -2.92 -15.18 -3.20
C ALA A 118 -2.75 -16.54 -3.94
N LEU A 119 -3.84 -17.12 -4.47
CA LEU A 119 -3.76 -18.30 -5.34
C LEU A 119 -3.04 -18.03 -6.65
N GLY A 120 -3.29 -16.86 -7.26
CA GLY A 120 -2.60 -16.44 -8.47
C GLY A 120 -1.09 -16.38 -8.26
N LEU A 121 -0.64 -15.74 -7.18
CA LEU A 121 0.78 -15.68 -6.80
C LEU A 121 1.36 -17.08 -6.57
N GLU A 122 0.65 -17.94 -5.84
CA GLU A 122 1.10 -19.33 -5.63
C GLU A 122 1.25 -20.09 -6.96
N ALA A 123 0.30 -19.92 -7.88
CA ALA A 123 0.34 -20.55 -9.20
C ALA A 123 1.53 -20.03 -10.02
N LEU A 124 1.77 -18.72 -10.04
CA LEU A 124 2.92 -18.10 -10.72
C LEU A 124 4.25 -18.60 -10.14
N ARG A 125 4.33 -18.78 -8.82
CA ARG A 125 5.50 -19.40 -8.17
C ARG A 125 5.66 -20.86 -8.56
N LYS A 126 4.57 -21.64 -8.68
CA LYS A 126 4.64 -23.04 -9.15
C LYS A 126 5.17 -23.11 -10.57
N VAL A 127 4.74 -22.21 -11.45
CA VAL A 127 5.25 -22.08 -12.83
C VAL A 127 6.77 -21.81 -12.83
N ASP A 128 7.23 -20.89 -12.00
CA ASP A 128 8.64 -20.57 -11.82
C ASP A 128 9.44 -21.77 -11.27
N ARG A 129 8.93 -22.37 -10.20
CA ARG A 129 9.56 -23.47 -9.47
C ARG A 129 9.79 -24.70 -10.35
N TYR A 130 8.87 -24.98 -11.27
CA TYR A 130 9.00 -26.09 -12.19
C TYR A 130 9.76 -25.73 -13.48
N GLY A 131 10.35 -24.54 -13.56
CA GLY A 131 11.20 -24.12 -14.67
C GLY A 131 10.46 -23.98 -15.99
N ILE A 132 9.13 -23.84 -15.96
CA ILE A 132 8.30 -23.61 -17.14
C ILE A 132 8.68 -22.25 -17.77
N THR A 133 9.01 -21.28 -16.92
CA THR A 133 9.57 -19.97 -17.26
C THR A 133 10.96 -19.83 -16.67
N LYS A 134 11.89 -19.19 -17.39
CA LYS A 134 13.31 -19.15 -16.99
C LYS A 134 13.76 -17.86 -16.29
N ARG A 135 12.96 -16.77 -16.36
CA ARG A 135 13.39 -15.41 -15.97
C ARG A 135 12.29 -14.55 -15.32
N GLY A 136 11.28 -15.14 -14.68
CA GLY A 136 10.18 -14.36 -14.09
C GLY A 136 9.28 -13.68 -15.13
N GLU A 137 9.27 -14.16 -16.37
CA GLU A 137 8.47 -13.62 -17.50
C GLU A 137 6.97 -13.56 -17.17
N GLN A 138 6.49 -14.50 -16.35
CA GLN A 138 5.12 -14.56 -15.87
C GLN A 138 4.70 -13.35 -15.02
N TYR A 139 5.67 -12.64 -14.42
CA TYR A 139 5.44 -11.42 -13.63
C TYR A 139 5.51 -10.15 -14.47
N ALA A 140 6.07 -10.20 -15.68
CA ALA A 140 6.26 -9.03 -16.52
C ALA A 140 4.95 -8.37 -16.95
N GLY A 141 3.89 -9.17 -17.16
CA GLY A 141 2.54 -8.67 -17.48
C GLY A 141 1.82 -7.96 -16.33
N TRP A 142 2.35 -8.07 -15.11
CA TRP A 142 1.78 -7.48 -13.88
C TRP A 142 2.64 -6.33 -13.34
N LYS A 143 3.68 -5.94 -14.08
CA LYS A 143 4.44 -4.73 -13.75
C LYS A 143 3.49 -3.54 -13.79
N ALA A 144 3.53 -2.73 -12.74
CA ALA A 144 2.87 -1.43 -12.79
C ALA A 144 3.45 -0.66 -13.99
N LEU A 145 2.59 -0.30 -14.96
CA LEU A 145 3.00 0.58 -16.04
C LEU A 145 3.37 1.95 -15.44
N PRO A 146 4.41 2.65 -15.95
CA PRO A 146 4.58 4.05 -15.62
C PRO A 146 3.29 4.78 -16.04
N ALA A 147 2.61 5.35 -15.06
CA ALA A 147 1.33 6.02 -15.23
C ALA A 147 1.43 7.14 -16.27
N GLY A 148 0.65 7.05 -17.35
CA GLY A 148 0.37 8.20 -18.21
C GLY A 148 -0.43 9.23 -17.41
N GLU A 149 0.14 10.44 -17.26
CA GLU A 149 -0.40 11.77 -16.89
C GLU A 149 -1.60 11.96 -15.92
N SER A 150 -2.22 10.92 -15.36
CA SER A 150 -3.34 11.05 -14.41
C SER A 150 -3.46 9.89 -13.42
N ALA A 151 -2.44 9.03 -13.32
CA ALA A 151 -2.31 8.13 -12.17
C ALA A 151 -1.20 8.68 -11.27
N ILE A 152 -1.55 8.88 -10.00
CA ILE A 152 -0.60 9.22 -8.93
C ILE A 152 0.50 8.17 -9.01
N ALA A 153 1.70 8.61 -9.41
CA ALA A 153 2.88 7.77 -9.29
C ALA A 153 2.89 7.22 -7.88
N MET A 154 2.93 5.90 -7.73
CA MET A 154 3.38 5.32 -6.47
C MET A 154 4.73 5.99 -6.21
N PRO A 155 4.89 6.77 -5.12
CA PRO A 155 6.17 7.38 -4.87
C PRO A 155 7.12 6.20 -4.71
N ALA A 156 8.08 6.09 -5.64
CA ALA A 156 9.24 5.24 -5.44
C ALA A 156 9.70 5.50 -4.01
N ALA A 157 9.84 4.43 -3.20
CA ALA A 157 10.12 4.52 -1.77
C ALA A 157 11.08 5.68 -1.51
N MET A 158 10.55 6.79 -0.99
CA MET A 158 11.33 8.01 -0.89
C MET A 158 12.47 7.73 0.08
N THR A 159 13.72 8.05 -0.26
CA THR A 159 14.81 7.94 0.72
C THR A 159 14.64 9.03 1.79
N VAL A 160 15.27 8.84 2.95
CA VAL A 160 15.29 9.83 4.05
C VAL A 160 15.75 11.20 3.54
N GLU A 161 16.74 11.24 2.65
CA GLU A 161 17.23 12.47 2.02
C GLU A 161 16.24 13.08 1.03
N GLN A 162 15.48 12.25 0.31
CA GLN A 162 14.44 12.71 -0.61
C GLN A 162 13.23 13.27 0.18
N ALA A 163 12.85 12.63 1.28
CA ALA A 163 11.83 13.14 2.20
C ALA A 163 12.20 14.49 2.78
N ALA A 164 13.46 14.64 3.22
CA ALA A 164 13.97 15.90 3.76
C ALA A 164 13.98 17.01 2.69
N ARG A 165 14.49 16.73 1.49
CA ARG A 165 14.45 17.70 0.38
C ARG A 165 13.04 18.11 0.00
N PHE A 166 12.13 17.15 -0.09
CA PHE A 166 10.73 17.41 -0.42
C PHE A 166 10.08 18.39 0.56
N ILE A 167 10.27 18.19 1.87
CA ILE A 167 9.71 19.10 2.89
C ILE A 167 10.34 20.50 2.81
N ILE A 168 11.65 20.60 2.53
CA ILE A 168 12.34 21.89 2.36
C ILE A 168 11.77 22.65 1.15
N ASP A 169 11.65 21.98 0.01
CA ASP A 169 11.14 22.56 -1.23
C ASP A 169 9.70 23.08 -1.06
N GLN A 170 8.85 22.31 -0.38
CA GLN A 170 7.46 22.69 -0.15
C GLN A 170 7.28 23.74 0.95
N ALA A 171 8.29 23.93 1.82
CA ALA A 171 8.28 24.99 2.83
C ALA A 171 8.72 26.36 2.29
N ASP A 172 9.13 26.45 1.01
CA ASP A 172 9.58 27.65 0.31
C ASP A 172 10.62 28.45 1.12
N SER A 173 11.55 27.71 1.74
CA SER A 173 12.51 28.24 2.72
C SER A 173 13.86 28.47 2.04
N ILE A 174 14.47 29.62 2.28
CA ILE A 174 15.88 29.86 1.92
C ILE A 174 16.73 28.86 2.73
N ASP A 175 17.44 28.02 1.99
CA ASP A 175 18.12 26.78 2.35
C ASP A 175 18.73 26.69 3.78
N PRO A 176 18.20 25.85 4.69
CA PRO A 176 18.89 25.44 5.93
C PRO A 176 19.83 24.24 5.74
N GLY A 177 19.84 23.59 4.57
CA GLY A 177 20.56 22.35 4.27
C GLY A 177 19.86 21.10 4.82
N THR A 178 19.89 20.00 4.05
CA THR A 178 19.30 18.69 4.41
C THR A 178 19.83 18.16 5.75
N GLY A 179 21.07 18.50 6.12
CA GLY A 179 21.70 18.07 7.38
C GLY A 179 21.06 18.67 8.64
N ALA A 180 20.62 19.93 8.60
CA ALA A 180 19.97 20.56 9.76
C ALA A 180 18.59 19.94 10.04
N MET A 181 17.89 19.51 8.99
CA MET A 181 16.58 18.87 9.10
C MET A 181 16.63 17.47 9.72
N LEU A 182 17.72 16.73 9.47
CA LEU A 182 17.92 15.39 10.02
C LEU A 182 18.27 15.45 11.51
N VAL A 183 19.03 16.46 11.94
CA VAL A 183 19.58 16.53 13.30
C VAL A 183 18.73 17.38 14.26
N ASP A 184 18.05 18.43 13.78
CA ASP A 184 17.26 19.33 14.62
C ASP A 184 15.74 19.13 14.45
N ALA A 185 15.13 18.57 15.48
CA ALA A 185 13.69 18.34 15.56
C ALA A 185 12.87 19.63 15.50
N THR A 186 13.40 20.76 16.00
CA THR A 186 12.67 22.04 16.00
C THR A 186 12.62 22.65 14.60
N THR A 187 13.73 22.63 13.86
CA THR A 187 13.79 22.99 12.44
C THR A 187 12.88 22.10 11.59
N ARG A 188 12.91 20.78 11.78
CA ARG A 188 12.05 19.83 11.08
C ARG A 188 10.55 20.10 11.29
N LEU A 189 10.13 20.31 12.53
CA LEU A 189 8.73 20.63 12.85
C LEU A 189 8.30 21.98 12.24
N GLY A 190 9.19 22.98 12.25
CA GLY A 190 8.94 24.30 11.67
C GLY A 190 8.80 24.28 10.14
N LEU A 191 9.59 23.47 9.44
CA LEU A 191 9.49 23.28 7.99
C LEU A 191 8.23 22.50 7.60
N TYR A 192 7.95 21.40 8.30
CA TYR A 192 6.74 20.60 8.07
C TYR A 192 5.46 21.44 8.20
N ARG A 193 5.33 22.26 9.26
CA ARG A 193 4.14 23.10 9.45
C ARG A 193 3.93 24.12 8.33
N ARG A 194 5.03 24.66 7.77
CA ARG A 194 4.98 25.59 6.64
C ARG A 194 4.53 24.90 5.36
N ALA A 195 5.15 23.76 5.03
CA ALA A 195 4.73 22.94 3.91
C ALA A 195 3.27 22.48 4.04
N ALA A 196 2.86 22.08 5.25
CA ALA A 196 1.50 21.62 5.53
C ALA A 196 0.48 22.72 5.33
N LYS A 197 0.75 23.95 5.82
CA LYS A 197 -0.14 25.09 5.63
C LYS A 197 -0.39 25.40 4.14
N ARG A 198 0.65 25.28 3.32
CA ARG A 198 0.61 25.53 1.87
C ARG A 198 -0.12 24.43 1.11
N LEU A 199 0.19 23.17 1.40
CA LEU A 199 -0.32 22.02 0.66
C LEU A 199 -1.69 21.54 1.17
N HIS A 200 -2.18 22.06 2.30
CA HIS A 200 -3.44 21.60 2.88
C HIS A 200 -4.62 21.76 1.90
N PRO A 201 -5.39 20.68 1.63
CA PRO A 201 -6.51 20.74 0.70
C PRO A 201 -7.61 21.72 1.14
N ASP A 202 -7.87 21.86 2.44
CA ASP A 202 -8.82 22.86 2.97
C ASP A 202 -8.41 24.32 2.69
N ASN A 203 -7.14 24.56 2.35
CA ASN A 203 -6.63 25.87 1.95
C ASN A 203 -6.46 26.00 0.43
N GLY A 204 -7.05 25.08 -0.36
CA GLY A 204 -6.90 25.03 -1.81
C GLY A 204 -5.58 24.39 -2.29
N GLY A 205 -4.88 23.66 -1.42
CA GLY A 205 -3.67 22.92 -1.75
C GLY A 205 -3.95 21.58 -2.45
N ASP A 206 -2.89 20.97 -2.98
CA ASP A 206 -2.96 19.69 -3.68
C ASP A 206 -2.96 18.53 -2.68
N ALA A 207 -4.06 17.75 -2.66
CA ALA A 207 -4.23 16.61 -1.77
C ALA A 207 -3.17 15.52 -1.97
N VAL A 208 -2.66 15.34 -3.19
CA VAL A 208 -1.60 14.38 -3.52
C VAL A 208 -0.27 14.84 -2.95
N LEU A 209 0.08 16.12 -3.11
CA LEU A 209 1.30 16.69 -2.52
C LEU A 209 1.22 16.73 -1.00
N PHE A 210 0.03 16.97 -0.44
CA PHE A 210 -0.18 16.90 1.01
C PHE A 210 -0.01 15.48 1.55
N GLN A 211 -0.42 14.46 0.79
CA GLN A 211 -0.18 13.07 1.15
C GLN A 211 1.31 12.74 1.10
N GLN A 212 2.02 13.15 0.05
CA GLN A 212 3.47 12.98 -0.05
C GLN A 212 4.21 13.67 1.12
N LEU A 213 3.69 14.81 1.59
CA LEU A 213 4.21 15.52 2.76
C LEU A 213 4.05 14.73 4.07
N GLN A 214 2.93 14.03 4.24
CA GLN A 214 2.68 13.19 5.40
C GLN A 214 3.58 11.95 5.38
N ASP A 215 3.69 11.30 4.23
CA ASP A 215 4.56 10.14 4.01
C ASP A 215 6.03 10.50 4.30
N ALA A 216 6.49 11.68 3.83
CA ALA A 216 7.83 12.19 4.11
C ALA A 216 8.09 12.44 5.60
N ARG A 217 7.10 12.96 6.33
CA ARG A 217 7.22 13.14 7.78
C ARG A 217 7.34 11.82 8.52
N GLN A 218 6.51 10.84 8.16
CA GLN A 218 6.51 9.53 8.81
C GLN A 218 7.87 8.84 8.66
N LEU A 219 8.49 8.93 7.48
CA LEU A 219 9.82 8.39 7.23
C LEU A 219 10.90 9.07 8.10
N LEU A 220 10.86 10.40 8.21
CA LEU A 220 11.82 11.14 9.04
C LEU A 220 11.64 10.92 10.54
N ASP A 221 10.40 10.68 10.99
CA ASP A 221 10.11 10.37 12.39
C ASP A 221 10.56 8.93 12.75
N ALA A 222 10.49 7.99 11.80
CA ALA A 222 10.98 6.61 11.96
C ALA A 222 12.51 6.52 12.08
N GLU A 223 13.26 7.31 11.30
CA GLU A 223 14.73 7.36 11.36
C GLU A 223 15.25 8.00 12.67
N ASN A 224 14.43 8.83 13.34
CA ASN A 224 14.83 9.66 14.47
C ASN A 224 14.32 9.18 15.85
N GLY A 225 13.79 7.96 15.97
CA GLY A 225 13.35 7.39 17.25
C GLY A 225 13.92 6.00 17.54
N PRO A 226 14.24 5.64 18.80
CA PRO A 226 14.88 6.41 19.85
C PRO A 226 16.41 6.18 19.84
N ALA A 227 17.19 7.23 19.62
CA ALA A 227 18.57 7.24 20.12
C ALA A 227 18.50 7.30 21.64
N ALA A 228 19.03 6.24 22.28
CA ALA A 228 19.12 6.11 23.73
C ALA A 228 19.72 7.38 24.36
N HIS A 229 18.92 8.05 25.19
CA HIS A 229 19.46 8.84 26.28
C HIS A 229 20.19 7.87 27.22
N GLY A 230 21.47 8.17 27.48
CA GLY A 230 22.24 7.53 28.55
C GLY A 230 21.73 7.89 29.94
#